data_AF-A0A959JLZ3-F1
#
_entry.id   AF-A0A959JLZ3-F1
#
_cell.length_a   1.000
_cell.length_b   1.000
_cell.length_c   1.000
_cell.angle_alpha   90.00
_cell.angle_beta   90.00
_cell.angle_gamma   90.00
#
_symmetry.space_group_name_H-M   'P 1'
#
loop_
_entity.id
_entity.type
_entity.pdbx_description
1 polymer ?
#
loop_
_entity_poly.entity_id
_entity_poly.type
_entity_poly.pdbx_seq_one_letter_code
_entity_poly.pdbx_strand_id
1 'polypeptide(L)'
;MKNFFTSFLGSCLGIFAAIVIGFLILVGIGLSGLVKKDSLSDNTILKINLNESMPELSGNIQMESPILNDIPDGLGLNSVRKLLASAAEDEKIKGIVIETNEVGLGQAGTLSLRTELEKFKESGKFVYAYSDFYGQSAYFLSTVSDSIFLNPNGMVDLRGFGTMIPYMKDMLDKIGVSMNVFYAGNFKSATEPFRLSEMSEYNKIQTRAFLTDMKDILVQKIADTRHISAEQVETAISNFSGKTPQHALESKLIDGILYKDEFEKILKTKLGIDEDKKLKYIDLAAYRTHVKEPSESAKEKIAILYAEGEIAYNSSKSGEINEKKYLKALEKIKNDKKVKALVLRVNS
;
A
#
# COMPACT_ATOMS: atom_id res chain seq x y z
N MET A 1 -54.43 -4.06 -36.80
CA MET A 1 -53.79 -3.22 -35.77
C MET A 1 -53.22 -3.99 -34.57
N LYS A 2 -53.82 -5.10 -34.11
CA LYS A 2 -53.32 -5.85 -32.92
C LYS A 2 -51.84 -6.30 -33.01
N ASN A 3 -51.31 -6.57 -34.19
CA ASN A 3 -49.93 -7.06 -34.36
C ASN A 3 -48.93 -5.93 -34.71
N PHE A 4 -49.39 -4.70 -34.94
CA PHE A 4 -48.54 -3.59 -35.37
C PHE A 4 -47.68 -3.09 -34.20
N PHE A 5 -48.29 -2.80 -33.05
CA PHE A 5 -47.57 -2.31 -31.88
C PHE A 5 -46.59 -3.34 -31.32
N THR A 6 -46.93 -4.63 -31.36
CA THR A 6 -46.05 -5.72 -30.92
C THR A 6 -44.81 -5.84 -31.80
N SER A 7 -45.00 -5.74 -33.13
CA SER A 7 -43.88 -5.79 -34.09
C SER A 7 -43.03 -4.53 -34.04
N PHE A 8 -43.65 -3.36 -33.87
CA PHE A 8 -42.97 -2.07 -33.73
C PHE A 8 -42.11 -2.03 -32.46
N LEU A 9 -42.69 -2.36 -31.30
CA LEU A 9 -41.98 -2.40 -30.03
C LEU A 9 -40.88 -3.49 -30.01
N GLY A 10 -41.14 -4.65 -30.62
CA GLY A 10 -40.13 -5.69 -30.82
C GLY A 10 -38.95 -5.20 -31.67
N SER A 11 -39.21 -4.44 -32.73
CA SER A 11 -38.14 -3.86 -33.57
C SER A 11 -37.35 -2.76 -32.85
N CYS A 12 -38.01 -1.89 -32.08
CA CYS A 12 -37.35 -0.87 -31.27
C CYS A 12 -36.47 -1.50 -30.19
N LEU A 13 -36.94 -2.56 -29.53
CA LEU A 13 -36.18 -3.30 -28.53
C LEU A 13 -34.97 -4.02 -29.15
N GLY A 14 -35.14 -4.61 -30.33
CA GLY A 14 -34.05 -5.25 -31.07
C GLY A 14 -32.97 -4.26 -31.50
N ILE A 15 -33.35 -3.09 -32.00
CA ILE A 15 -32.41 -2.01 -32.34
C ILE A 15 -31.70 -1.48 -31.09
N PHE A 16 -32.43 -1.27 -30.00
CA PHE A 16 -31.86 -0.83 -28.74
C PHE A 16 -30.83 -1.83 -28.20
N ALA A 17 -31.17 -3.13 -28.19
CA ALA A 17 -30.26 -4.19 -27.78
C ALA A 17 -29.01 -4.25 -28.68
N ALA A 18 -29.17 -4.11 -30.01
CA ALA A 18 -28.04 -4.07 -30.94
C ALA A 18 -27.12 -2.87 -30.73
N ILE A 19 -27.68 -1.69 -30.41
CA ILE A 19 -26.88 -0.49 -30.08
C ILE A 19 -26.11 -0.71 -28.77
N VAL A 20 -26.75 -1.25 -27.74
CA VAL A 20 -26.09 -1.52 -26.45
C VAL A 20 -24.96 -2.55 -26.61
N ILE A 21 -25.21 -3.65 -27.34
CA ILE A 21 -24.17 -4.66 -27.61
C ILE A 21 -23.05 -4.08 -28.46
N GLY A 22 -23.37 -3.30 -29.50
CA GLY A 22 -22.37 -2.62 -30.33
C GLY A 22 -21.51 -1.63 -29.54
N PHE A 23 -22.12 -0.89 -28.62
CA PHE A 23 -21.40 0.00 -27.71
C PHE A 23 -20.50 -0.77 -26.74
N LEU A 24 -21.00 -1.87 -26.15
CA LEU A 24 -20.19 -2.73 -25.27
C LEU A 24 -18.99 -3.36 -26.01
N ILE A 25 -19.17 -3.77 -27.27
CA ILE A 25 -18.09 -4.28 -28.10
C ILE A 25 -17.08 -3.18 -28.41
N LEU A 26 -17.52 -1.97 -28.76
CA LEU A 26 -16.63 -0.82 -29.00
C LEU A 26 -15.84 -0.42 -27.76
N VAL A 27 -16.49 -0.42 -26.59
CA VAL A 27 -15.84 -0.19 -25.30
C VAL A 27 -14.85 -1.31 -24.98
N GLY A 28 -15.21 -2.57 -25.22
CA GLY A 28 -14.31 -3.72 -25.03
C GLY A 28 -13.08 -3.69 -25.94
N ILE A 29 -13.24 -3.36 -27.21
CA ILE A 29 -12.14 -3.20 -28.17
C ILE A 29 -11.28 -1.98 -27.80
N GLY A 30 -11.91 -0.85 -27.44
CA GLY A 30 -11.22 0.35 -26.98
C GLY A 30 -10.37 0.11 -25.72
N LEU A 31 -10.89 -0.68 -24.77
CA LEU A 31 -10.17 -1.09 -23.55
C LEU A 31 -9.01 -2.04 -23.86
N SER A 32 -9.18 -2.97 -24.81
CA SER A 32 -8.10 -3.89 -25.20
C SER A 32 -6.91 -3.20 -25.88
N GLY A 33 -7.17 -2.12 -26.63
CA GLY A 33 -6.13 -1.30 -27.27
C GLY A 33 -5.42 -0.32 -26.33
N LEU A 34 -5.94 -0.11 -25.11
CA LEU A 34 -5.36 0.77 -24.10
C LEU A 34 -4.32 0.08 -23.21
N VAL A 35 -4.20 -1.25 -23.27
CA VAL A 35 -3.09 -1.97 -22.63
C VAL A 35 -1.84 -1.81 -23.50
N LYS A 36 -1.32 -0.58 -23.55
CA LYS A 36 0.05 -0.34 -24.01
C LYS A 36 0.96 -1.04 -23.02
N LYS A 37 1.62 -2.10 -23.46
CA LYS A 37 2.75 -2.67 -22.73
C LYS A 37 3.83 -1.59 -22.71
N ASP A 38 3.94 -0.86 -21.60
CA ASP A 38 4.97 0.17 -21.46
C ASP A 38 6.34 -0.48 -21.70
N SER A 39 6.98 -0.01 -22.77
CA SER A 39 8.24 -0.57 -23.22
C SER A 39 9.35 -0.05 -22.31
N LEU A 40 9.95 -0.95 -21.52
CA LEU A 40 11.12 -0.64 -20.71
C LEU A 40 12.30 -0.30 -21.62
N SER A 41 12.70 0.98 -21.61
CA SER A 41 13.78 1.53 -22.43
C SER A 41 14.81 2.24 -21.57
N ASP A 42 15.92 2.65 -22.18
CA ASP A 42 16.99 3.32 -21.44
C ASP A 42 16.53 4.65 -20.85
N ASN A 43 17.12 5.00 -19.71
CA ASN A 43 16.82 6.19 -18.90
C ASN A 43 15.39 6.20 -18.36
N THR A 44 14.90 5.05 -17.90
CA THR A 44 13.58 4.93 -17.26
C THR A 44 13.68 5.18 -15.76
N ILE A 45 12.66 5.85 -15.21
CA ILE A 45 12.46 6.06 -13.78
C ILE A 45 11.37 5.09 -13.31
N LEU A 46 11.64 4.34 -12.24
CA LEU A 46 10.61 3.54 -11.58
C LEU A 46 9.75 4.46 -10.69
N LYS A 47 8.47 4.58 -11.02
CA LYS A 47 7.50 5.36 -10.24
C LYS A 47 6.80 4.45 -9.23
N ILE A 48 6.90 4.82 -7.95
CA ILE A 48 6.24 4.11 -6.85
C ILE A 48 4.99 4.88 -6.44
N ASN A 49 3.85 4.23 -6.57
CA ASN A 49 2.55 4.67 -6.05
C ASN A 49 1.95 3.54 -5.21
N LEU A 50 1.80 3.76 -3.91
CA LEU A 50 1.33 2.77 -2.93
C LEU A 50 0.02 3.19 -2.23
N ASN A 51 -0.77 4.06 -2.87
CA ASN A 51 -2.01 4.59 -2.30
C ASN A 51 -3.08 3.51 -2.05
N GLU A 52 -2.98 2.37 -2.73
CA GLU A 52 -3.92 1.27 -2.62
C GLU A 52 -3.53 0.29 -1.52
N SER A 53 -4.53 -0.34 -0.90
CA SER A 53 -4.32 -1.42 0.06
C SER A 53 -3.47 -2.53 -0.57
N MET A 54 -2.44 -2.95 0.15
CA MET A 54 -1.46 -3.90 -0.34
C MET A 54 -1.45 -5.17 0.52
N PRO A 55 -1.72 -6.35 -0.05
CA PRO A 55 -1.57 -7.60 0.69
C PRO A 55 -0.10 -7.94 0.93
N GLU A 56 0.19 -8.85 1.85
CA GLU A 56 1.51 -9.44 2.06
C GLU A 56 1.97 -10.22 0.82
N LEU A 57 1.05 -10.95 0.18
CA LEU A 57 1.28 -11.75 -1.01
C LEU A 57 0.38 -11.28 -2.17
N SER A 58 0.98 -11.00 -3.32
CA SER A 58 0.23 -10.66 -4.56
C SER A 58 -0.86 -11.69 -4.85
N GLY A 59 -2.09 -11.23 -5.07
CA GLY A 59 -3.27 -12.07 -5.36
C GLY A 59 -3.81 -12.88 -4.17
N ASN A 60 -3.32 -12.64 -2.95
CA ASN A 60 -3.79 -13.36 -1.77
C ASN A 60 -5.11 -12.82 -1.19
N ILE A 61 -5.37 -11.53 -1.40
CA ILE A 61 -6.64 -10.87 -1.09
C ILE A 61 -7.30 -10.53 -2.44
N GLN A 62 -8.55 -10.95 -2.64
CA GLN A 62 -9.32 -10.52 -3.82
C GLN A 62 -9.66 -9.04 -3.65
N MET A 63 -9.21 -8.21 -4.59
CA MET A 63 -9.63 -6.81 -4.66
C MET A 63 -11.00 -6.78 -5.32
N GLU A 64 -12.05 -6.63 -4.53
CA GLU A 64 -13.42 -6.49 -5.05
C GLU A 64 -13.63 -5.08 -5.59
N SER A 65 -14.04 -4.97 -6.86
CA SER A 65 -14.59 -3.73 -7.43
C SER A 65 -16.06 -3.95 -7.79
N PRO A 66 -16.97 -3.01 -7.47
CA PRO A 66 -18.37 -3.11 -7.86
C PRO A 66 -18.59 -3.09 -9.38
N ILE A 67 -17.56 -2.76 -10.17
CA ILE A 67 -17.68 -2.42 -11.60
C ILE A 67 -16.85 -3.37 -12.48
N LEU A 68 -15.74 -3.93 -11.99
CA LEU A 68 -14.82 -4.77 -12.77
C LEU A 68 -14.48 -6.04 -12.00
N ASN A 69 -14.87 -7.19 -12.53
CA ASN A 69 -14.64 -8.51 -11.93
C ASN A 69 -13.19 -9.02 -12.06
N ASP A 70 -12.34 -8.35 -12.84
CA ASP A 70 -10.94 -8.74 -13.09
C ASP A 70 -10.02 -7.52 -13.04
N ILE A 71 -9.86 -6.91 -11.86
CA ILE A 71 -8.71 -6.04 -11.62
C ILE A 71 -7.48 -6.94 -11.52
N PRO A 72 -6.36 -6.64 -12.20
CA PRO A 72 -5.12 -7.39 -12.04
C PRO A 72 -4.80 -7.54 -10.55
N ASP A 73 -4.47 -8.76 -10.11
CA ASP A 73 -4.09 -9.03 -8.72
C ASP A 73 -3.16 -7.94 -8.20
N GLY A 74 -3.64 -7.19 -7.19
CA GLY A 74 -2.89 -6.11 -6.58
C GLY A 74 -1.50 -6.59 -6.18
N LEU A 75 -0.49 -5.76 -6.43
CA LEU A 75 0.88 -6.07 -6.03
C LEU A 75 0.93 -6.20 -4.52
N GLY A 76 1.39 -7.35 -4.04
CA GLY A 76 1.67 -7.55 -2.63
C GLY A 76 3.06 -7.08 -2.24
N LEU A 77 3.25 -6.88 -0.94
CA LEU A 77 4.51 -6.48 -0.32
C LEU A 77 5.67 -7.37 -0.77
N ASN A 78 5.45 -8.68 -0.85
CA ASN A 78 6.46 -9.63 -1.31
C ASN A 78 6.97 -9.33 -2.74
N SER A 79 6.07 -8.97 -3.65
CA SER A 79 6.40 -8.67 -5.04
C SER A 79 7.08 -7.31 -5.12
N VAL A 80 6.57 -6.28 -4.46
CA VAL A 80 7.21 -4.95 -4.47
C VAL A 80 8.64 -5.03 -3.97
N ARG A 81 8.91 -5.75 -2.89
CA ARG A 81 10.28 -5.95 -2.38
C ARG A 81 11.20 -6.59 -3.43
N LYS A 82 10.75 -7.62 -4.13
CA LYS A 82 11.50 -8.24 -5.22
C LYS A 82 11.74 -7.27 -6.38
N LEU A 83 10.73 -6.49 -6.75
CA LEU A 83 10.84 -5.52 -7.84
C LEU A 83 11.84 -4.42 -7.52
N LEU A 84 11.89 -3.93 -6.28
CA LEU A 84 12.90 -2.97 -5.84
C LEU A 84 14.31 -3.55 -5.92
N ALA A 85 14.50 -4.79 -5.49
CA ALA A 85 15.78 -5.48 -5.63
C ALA A 85 16.20 -5.64 -7.10
N SER A 86 15.29 -6.08 -7.98
CA SER A 86 15.56 -6.17 -9.42
C SER A 86 15.86 -4.81 -10.05
N ALA A 87 15.13 -3.76 -9.64
CA ALA A 87 15.36 -2.41 -10.14
C ALA A 87 16.73 -1.86 -9.74
N ALA A 88 17.30 -2.29 -8.61
CA ALA A 88 18.65 -1.90 -8.20
C ALA A 88 19.70 -2.41 -9.19
N GLU A 89 19.51 -3.61 -9.75
CA GLU A 89 20.42 -4.26 -10.71
C GLU A 89 20.15 -3.89 -12.18
N ASP A 90 18.94 -3.41 -12.51
CA ASP A 90 18.53 -3.13 -13.89
C ASP A 90 19.12 -1.83 -14.44
N GLU A 91 20.06 -1.91 -15.39
CA GLU A 91 20.75 -0.76 -15.99
C GLU A 91 19.81 0.24 -16.68
N LYS A 92 18.61 -0.19 -17.11
CA LYS A 92 17.62 0.70 -17.74
C LYS A 92 16.93 1.60 -16.72
N ILE A 93 16.83 1.15 -15.47
CA ILE A 93 16.30 1.93 -14.35
C ILE A 93 17.42 2.80 -13.79
N LYS A 94 17.22 4.13 -13.82
CA LYS A 94 18.21 5.11 -13.34
C LYS A 94 17.93 5.65 -11.94
N GLY A 95 16.71 5.45 -11.45
CA GLY A 95 16.29 5.90 -10.13
C GLY A 95 14.82 5.61 -9.87
N ILE A 96 14.40 5.96 -8.67
CA ILE A 96 13.03 5.84 -8.18
C ILE A 96 12.46 7.23 -7.92
N VAL A 97 11.19 7.40 -8.30
CA VAL A 97 10.35 8.51 -7.82
C VAL A 97 9.24 7.94 -6.96
N ILE A 98 9.22 8.32 -5.68
CA ILE A 98 8.13 8.03 -4.76
C ILE A 98 7.09 9.14 -4.91
N GLU A 99 5.93 8.79 -5.48
CA GLU A 99 4.79 9.68 -5.66
C GLU A 99 3.57 8.99 -5.07
N THR A 100 3.45 9.12 -3.75
CA THR A 100 2.50 8.38 -2.91
C THR A 100 1.98 9.33 -1.84
N ASN A 101 0.67 9.32 -1.65
CA ASN A 101 -0.05 10.15 -0.68
C ASN A 101 -0.26 9.39 0.63
N GLU A 102 -0.56 8.10 0.54
CA GLU A 102 -0.69 7.17 1.66
C GLU A 102 -0.05 5.84 1.28
N VAL A 103 0.40 5.06 2.24
CA VAL A 103 0.87 3.69 2.02
C VAL A 103 -0.19 2.74 2.54
N GLY A 104 -0.73 1.88 1.66
CA GLY A 104 -1.72 0.86 2.01
C GLY A 104 -1.18 -0.32 2.84
N LEU A 105 -0.22 -0.07 3.73
CA LEU A 105 0.41 -1.04 4.64
C LEU A 105 0.44 -0.50 6.06
N GLY A 106 0.39 -1.42 7.04
CA GLY A 106 0.74 -1.10 8.42
C GLY A 106 2.22 -0.73 8.57
N GLN A 107 2.59 -0.09 9.67
CA GLN A 107 3.94 0.45 9.89
C GLN A 107 5.06 -0.57 9.68
N ALA A 108 4.85 -1.84 10.08
CA ALA A 108 5.83 -2.91 9.87
C ALA A 108 6.06 -3.21 8.37
N GLY A 109 5.00 -3.22 7.56
CA GLY A 109 5.10 -3.39 6.11
C GLY A 109 5.79 -2.19 5.46
N THR A 110 5.43 -0.97 5.87
CA THR A 110 6.09 0.26 5.42
C THR A 110 7.57 0.28 5.79
N LEU A 111 7.94 -0.15 7.00
CA LEU A 111 9.33 -0.28 7.42
C LEU A 111 10.08 -1.32 6.56
N SER A 112 9.44 -2.43 6.21
CA SER A 112 10.03 -3.41 5.30
C SER A 112 10.31 -2.81 3.91
N LEU A 113 9.43 -1.96 3.38
CA LEU A 113 9.67 -1.26 2.11
C LEU A 113 10.76 -0.21 2.24
N ARG A 114 10.78 0.55 3.35
CA ARG A 114 11.87 1.49 3.64
C ARG A 114 13.22 0.80 3.59
N THR A 115 13.36 -0.36 4.23
CA THR A 115 14.61 -1.13 4.20
C THR A 115 15.00 -1.59 2.79
N GLU A 116 14.06 -1.97 1.92
CA GLU A 116 14.43 -2.29 0.53
C GLU A 116 14.79 -1.05 -0.29
N LEU A 117 14.19 0.11 -0.01
CA LEU A 117 14.58 1.39 -0.63
C LEU A 117 15.97 1.85 -0.15
N GLU A 118 16.29 1.65 1.12
CA GLU A 118 17.62 1.89 1.68
C GLU A 118 18.67 1.05 0.94
N LYS A 119 18.40 -0.25 0.73
CA LYS A 119 19.27 -1.12 -0.09
C LYS A 119 19.33 -0.70 -1.55
N PHE A 120 18.22 -0.27 -2.15
CA PHE A 120 18.21 0.23 -3.53
C PHE A 120 19.19 1.40 -3.68
N LYS A 121 19.26 2.30 -2.69
CA LYS A 121 20.20 3.44 -2.71
C LYS A 121 21.67 3.02 -2.72
N GLU A 122 22.00 1.84 -2.19
CA GLU A 122 23.38 1.30 -2.24
C GLU A 122 23.85 1.04 -3.69
N SER A 123 22.92 0.93 -4.67
CA SER A 123 23.26 0.84 -6.10
C SER A 123 23.79 2.16 -6.70
N GLY A 124 23.71 3.28 -5.98
CA GLY A 124 24.09 4.61 -6.46
C GLY A 124 23.04 5.29 -7.34
N LYS A 125 21.89 4.64 -7.59
CA LYS A 125 20.73 5.22 -8.28
C LYS A 125 19.99 6.17 -7.35
N PHE A 126 19.43 7.25 -7.89
CA PHE A 126 18.73 8.24 -7.08
C PHE A 126 17.36 7.75 -6.60
N VAL A 127 16.92 8.26 -5.45
CA VAL A 127 15.55 8.12 -4.96
C VAL A 127 15.04 9.51 -4.59
N TYR A 128 14.03 10.02 -5.29
CA TYR A 128 13.38 11.29 -4.95
C TYR A 128 11.91 11.08 -4.61
N ALA A 129 11.39 11.89 -3.69
CA ALA A 129 9.98 11.94 -3.38
C ALA A 129 9.38 13.26 -3.87
N TYR A 130 8.21 13.18 -4.50
CA TYR A 130 7.39 14.36 -4.81
C TYR A 130 5.93 14.01 -4.54
N SER A 131 5.22 14.90 -3.85
CA SER A 131 3.78 14.79 -3.70
C SER A 131 3.13 16.15 -3.48
N ASP A 132 1.83 16.22 -3.78
CA ASP A 132 0.98 17.33 -3.34
C ASP A 132 0.57 17.16 -1.88
N PHE A 133 0.52 15.92 -1.38
CA PHE A 133 0.17 15.61 -0.01
C PHE A 133 0.94 14.40 0.47
N TYR A 134 1.61 14.51 1.61
CA TYR A 134 2.19 13.36 2.29
C TYR A 134 1.40 13.04 3.55
N GLY A 135 0.57 12.01 3.50
CA GLY A 135 0.05 11.35 4.68
C GLY A 135 1.18 10.84 5.57
N GLN A 136 0.95 10.62 6.87
CA GLN A 136 2.01 10.19 7.78
C GLN A 136 2.75 8.93 7.30
N SER A 137 2.02 7.97 6.75
CA SER A 137 2.58 6.71 6.24
C SER A 137 3.46 6.92 4.99
N ALA A 138 3.02 7.79 4.08
CA ALA A 138 3.74 8.14 2.87
C ALA A 138 4.94 9.06 3.14
N TYR A 139 4.79 10.02 4.05
CA TYR A 139 5.90 10.83 4.54
C TYR A 139 6.95 9.93 5.18
N PHE A 140 6.50 9.04 6.07
CA PHE A 140 7.37 8.05 6.68
C PHE A 140 8.08 7.21 5.64
N LEU A 141 7.46 6.72 4.57
CA LEU A 141 8.20 6.02 3.51
C LEU A 141 9.18 6.94 2.76
N SER A 142 8.72 8.15 2.42
CA SER A 142 9.43 9.12 1.60
C SER A 142 10.71 9.64 2.23
N THR A 143 10.85 9.60 3.55
CA THR A 143 12.09 10.04 4.22
C THR A 143 13.32 9.17 3.92
N VAL A 144 13.19 8.01 3.23
CA VAL A 144 14.36 7.28 2.68
C VAL A 144 15.00 8.03 1.51
N SER A 145 14.22 8.86 0.80
CA SER A 145 14.66 9.55 -0.41
C SER A 145 15.85 10.45 -0.16
N ASP A 146 16.68 10.63 -1.19
CA ASP A 146 17.77 11.60 -1.21
C ASP A 146 17.26 13.04 -1.10
N SER A 147 16.06 13.31 -1.63
CA SER A 147 15.37 14.59 -1.50
C SER A 147 13.86 14.40 -1.55
N ILE A 148 13.15 15.21 -0.76
CA ILE A 148 11.69 15.23 -0.62
C ILE A 148 11.18 16.60 -1.05
N PHE A 149 10.35 16.63 -2.08
CA PHE A 149 9.76 17.84 -2.63
C PHE A 149 8.25 17.87 -2.37
N LEU A 150 7.72 19.06 -2.15
CA LEU A 150 6.30 19.28 -1.87
C LEU A 150 5.75 20.35 -2.80
N ASN A 151 4.51 20.18 -3.24
CA ASN A 151 3.79 21.21 -3.98
C ASN A 151 3.63 22.51 -3.15
N PRO A 152 3.69 23.72 -3.75
CA PRO A 152 3.43 24.99 -3.08
C PRO A 152 2.09 25.10 -2.34
N ASN A 153 1.10 24.28 -2.71
CA ASN A 153 -0.21 24.20 -2.04
C ASN A 153 -0.39 22.90 -1.24
N GLY A 154 0.72 22.19 -0.97
CA GLY A 154 0.69 20.87 -0.35
C GLY A 154 0.77 20.86 1.18
N MET A 155 0.80 19.67 1.75
CA MET A 155 0.92 19.46 3.20
C MET A 155 1.67 18.16 3.52
N VAL A 156 2.45 18.18 4.61
CA VAL A 156 2.98 16.98 5.28
C VAL A 156 2.14 16.72 6.53
N ASP A 157 1.39 15.64 6.53
CA ASP A 157 0.50 15.25 7.63
C ASP A 157 1.22 14.38 8.67
N LEU A 158 2.20 14.98 9.37
CA LEU A 158 2.98 14.32 10.42
C LEU A 158 2.38 14.63 11.80
N ARG A 159 1.66 13.67 12.39
CA ARG A 159 0.79 13.87 13.58
C ARG A 159 1.12 12.99 14.79
N GLY A 160 1.98 11.99 14.63
CA GLY A 160 2.22 10.97 15.63
C GLY A 160 1.12 9.91 15.68
N PHE A 161 0.97 9.23 16.82
CA PHE A 161 0.04 8.11 16.99
C PHE A 161 -0.93 8.36 18.14
N GLY A 162 -2.19 7.99 17.90
CA GLY A 162 -3.25 8.04 18.89
C GLY A 162 -4.33 7.02 18.56
N THR A 163 -5.12 6.65 19.56
CA THR A 163 -6.30 5.80 19.37
C THR A 163 -7.54 6.53 19.88
N MET A 164 -8.68 6.26 19.24
CA MET A 164 -9.99 6.66 19.70
C MET A 164 -10.89 5.44 19.60
N ILE A 165 -11.43 5.01 20.74
CA ILE A 165 -12.29 3.84 20.82
C ILE A 165 -13.66 4.30 21.33
N PRO A 166 -14.75 4.11 20.55
CA PRO A 166 -16.09 4.44 21.02
C PRO A 166 -16.55 3.44 22.09
N TYR A 167 -17.21 3.92 23.14
CA TYR A 167 -17.82 3.09 24.18
C TYR A 167 -19.34 3.21 24.10
N MET A 168 -20.01 2.06 23.97
CA MET A 168 -21.42 1.97 23.59
C MET A 168 -22.30 1.44 24.71
N LYS A 169 -21.73 0.96 25.82
CA LYS A 169 -22.45 0.35 26.94
C LYS A 169 -23.66 1.16 27.39
N ASP A 170 -23.49 2.46 27.67
CA ASP A 170 -24.59 3.27 28.19
C ASP A 170 -25.69 3.55 27.16
N MET A 171 -25.35 3.53 25.87
CA MET A 171 -26.35 3.56 24.80
C MET A 171 -27.13 2.25 24.78
N LEU A 172 -26.44 1.10 24.85
CA LEU A 172 -27.04 -0.23 24.85
C LEU A 172 -28.01 -0.41 26.03
N ASP A 173 -27.61 0.02 27.22
CA ASP A 173 -28.48 -0.02 28.41
C ASP A 173 -29.76 0.80 28.21
N LYS A 174 -29.67 1.99 27.61
CA LYS A 174 -30.83 2.86 27.34
C LYS A 174 -31.83 2.25 26.36
N ILE A 175 -31.36 1.48 25.39
CA ILE A 175 -32.23 0.80 24.41
C ILE A 175 -32.66 -0.59 24.88
N GLY A 176 -32.37 -0.95 26.13
CA GLY A 176 -32.75 -2.23 26.73
C GLY A 176 -31.95 -3.43 26.23
N VAL A 177 -30.74 -3.21 25.68
CA VAL A 177 -29.85 -4.27 25.21
C VAL A 177 -28.78 -4.56 26.26
N SER A 178 -28.76 -5.80 26.77
CA SER A 178 -27.75 -6.27 27.73
C SER A 178 -26.74 -7.21 27.06
N MET A 179 -25.46 -6.85 27.13
CA MET A 179 -24.37 -7.64 26.54
C MET A 179 -23.83 -8.66 27.55
N ASN A 180 -23.97 -9.95 27.25
CA ASN A 180 -23.36 -11.03 28.04
C ASN A 180 -21.95 -11.32 27.52
N VAL A 181 -20.94 -10.75 28.17
CA VAL A 181 -19.53 -10.88 27.75
C VAL A 181 -18.80 -11.94 28.55
N PHE A 182 -18.21 -12.91 27.85
CA PHE A 182 -17.28 -13.88 28.41
C PHE A 182 -15.87 -13.57 27.90
N TYR A 183 -14.93 -13.36 28.82
CA TYR A 183 -13.54 -13.05 28.48
C TYR A 183 -12.60 -13.54 29.59
N ALA A 184 -11.33 -13.71 29.25
CA ALA A 184 -10.28 -14.07 30.20
C ALA A 184 -9.05 -13.20 29.96
N GLY A 185 -8.48 -12.67 31.05
CA GLY A 185 -7.28 -11.83 31.02
C GLY A 185 -7.56 -10.33 31.03
N ASN A 186 -6.76 -9.60 31.82
CA ASN A 186 -6.95 -8.17 32.06
C ASN A 186 -6.73 -7.31 30.80
N PHE A 187 -5.88 -7.76 29.88
CA PHE A 187 -5.53 -7.06 28.65
C PHE A 187 -6.40 -7.46 27.43
N LYS A 188 -7.43 -8.29 27.62
CA LYS A 188 -8.36 -8.68 26.54
C LYS A 188 -9.45 -7.61 26.37
N SER A 189 -9.07 -6.49 25.77
CA SER A 189 -9.87 -5.25 25.78
C SER A 189 -10.88 -5.08 24.65
N ALA A 190 -10.88 -5.95 23.62
CA ALA A 190 -11.79 -5.83 22.47
C ALA A 190 -13.30 -5.83 22.83
N THR A 191 -13.65 -6.34 24.02
CA THR A 191 -15.03 -6.36 24.53
C THR A 191 -15.39 -5.15 25.38
N GLU A 192 -14.41 -4.33 25.80
CA GLU A 192 -14.64 -3.18 26.68
C GLU A 192 -15.67 -2.18 26.14
N PRO A 193 -15.68 -1.83 24.83
CA PRO A 193 -16.70 -0.94 24.25
C PRO A 193 -18.14 -1.33 24.55
N PHE A 194 -18.40 -2.62 24.80
CA PHE A 194 -19.74 -3.17 24.98
C PHE A 194 -20.12 -3.38 26.45
N ARG A 195 -19.16 -3.25 27.39
CA ARG A 195 -19.38 -3.56 28.82
C ARG A 195 -18.86 -2.51 29.79
N LEU A 196 -18.06 -1.55 29.33
CA LEU A 196 -17.56 -0.40 30.07
C LEU A 196 -18.04 0.89 29.39
N SER A 197 -17.95 2.01 30.10
CA SER A 197 -18.24 3.35 29.53
C SER A 197 -16.96 4.10 29.13
N GLU A 198 -15.79 3.56 29.48
CA GLU A 198 -14.49 4.13 29.17
C GLU A 198 -13.39 3.07 29.15
N MET A 199 -12.21 3.46 28.66
CA MET A 199 -11.05 2.59 28.57
C MET A 199 -10.52 2.18 29.94
N SER A 200 -10.33 0.87 30.15
CA SER A 200 -9.75 0.37 31.39
C SER A 200 -8.27 0.76 31.53
N GLU A 201 -7.74 0.77 32.76
CA GLU A 201 -6.30 1.02 32.99
C GLU A 201 -5.40 0.02 32.28
N TYR A 202 -5.79 -1.26 32.22
CA TYR A 202 -5.05 -2.28 31.47
C TYR A 202 -5.03 -1.99 29.97
N ASN A 203 -6.18 -1.59 29.40
CA ASN A 203 -6.27 -1.21 28.00
C ASN A 203 -5.46 0.08 27.70
N LYS A 204 -5.45 1.05 28.63
CA LYS A 204 -4.58 2.24 28.53
C LYS A 204 -3.11 1.84 28.49
N ILE A 205 -2.66 0.96 29.40
CA ILE A 205 -1.27 0.51 29.48
C ILE A 205 -0.83 -0.20 28.19
N GLN A 206 -1.57 -1.23 27.73
CA GLN A 206 -1.19 -1.95 26.51
C GLN A 206 -1.22 -1.04 25.29
N THR A 207 -2.19 -0.13 25.23
CA THR A 207 -2.33 0.76 24.07
C THR A 207 -1.21 1.79 24.03
N ARG A 208 -0.85 2.36 25.19
CA ARG A 208 0.31 3.23 25.29
C ARG A 208 1.59 2.51 24.92
N ALA A 209 1.78 1.25 25.34
CA ALA A 209 2.99 0.49 25.03
C ALA A 209 3.24 0.42 23.52
N PHE A 210 2.29 -0.12 22.73
CA PHE A 210 2.54 -0.25 21.29
C PHE A 210 2.54 1.10 20.56
N LEU A 211 1.75 2.09 20.98
CA LEU A 211 1.78 3.42 20.35
C LEU A 211 3.12 4.13 20.58
N THR A 212 3.73 3.96 21.76
CA THR A 212 5.07 4.48 22.07
C THR A 212 6.12 3.82 21.18
N ASP A 213 6.12 2.48 21.08
CA ASP A 213 7.07 1.76 20.22
C ASP A 213 6.95 2.20 18.75
N MET A 214 5.72 2.33 18.25
CA MET A 214 5.45 2.83 16.89
C MET A 214 5.95 4.26 16.70
N LYS A 215 5.71 5.14 17.67
CA LYS A 215 6.17 6.54 17.65
C LYS A 215 7.69 6.62 17.68
N ASP A 216 8.36 5.86 18.53
CA ASP A 216 9.82 5.90 18.67
C ASP A 216 10.52 5.42 17.39
N ILE A 217 10.00 4.36 16.74
CA ILE A 217 10.49 3.92 15.44
C ILE A 217 10.31 5.02 14.38
N LEU A 218 9.13 5.66 14.32
CA LEU A 218 8.85 6.75 13.39
C LEU A 218 9.84 7.91 13.59
N VAL A 219 9.95 8.40 14.83
CA VAL A 219 10.79 9.53 15.22
C VAL A 219 12.25 9.25 14.90
N GLN A 220 12.77 8.10 15.34
CA GLN A 220 14.19 7.78 15.16
C GLN A 220 14.55 7.65 13.68
N LYS A 221 13.71 6.95 12.90
CA LYS A 221 13.97 6.76 11.47
C LYS A 221 13.86 8.06 10.66
N ILE A 222 13.00 8.99 11.06
CA ILE A 222 12.96 10.34 10.44
C ILE A 222 14.19 11.14 10.86
N ALA A 223 14.54 11.15 12.15
CA ALA A 223 15.70 11.84 12.68
C ALA A 223 16.99 11.42 11.95
N ASP A 224 17.19 10.10 11.80
CA ASP A 224 18.35 9.52 11.13
C ASP A 224 18.48 10.00 9.68
N THR A 225 17.41 9.91 8.90
CA THR A 225 17.46 10.19 7.45
C THR A 225 17.33 11.67 7.09
N ARG A 226 16.67 12.47 7.94
CA ARG A 226 16.55 13.93 7.77
C ARG A 226 17.68 14.70 8.45
N HIS A 227 18.57 14.02 9.18
CA HIS A 227 19.71 14.59 9.88
C HIS A 227 19.31 15.72 10.86
N ILE A 228 18.26 15.45 11.63
CA ILE A 228 17.75 16.31 12.72
C ILE A 228 17.62 15.48 14.00
N SER A 229 17.55 16.13 15.17
CA SER A 229 17.40 15.38 16.42
C SER A 229 16.01 14.76 16.55
N ALA A 230 15.89 13.67 17.32
CA ALA A 230 14.60 13.09 17.68
C ALA A 230 13.67 14.14 18.32
N GLU A 231 14.20 15.01 19.18
CA GLU A 231 13.46 16.11 19.80
C GLU A 231 12.91 17.12 18.76
N GLN A 232 13.67 17.41 17.70
CA GLN A 232 13.17 18.25 16.60
C GLN A 232 12.02 17.59 15.85
N VAL A 233 12.07 16.27 15.63
CA VAL A 233 10.95 15.53 15.02
C VAL A 233 9.72 15.54 15.94
N GLU A 234 9.89 15.33 17.24
CA GLU A 234 8.80 15.39 18.22
C GLU A 234 8.19 16.78 18.34
N THR A 235 9.02 17.82 18.24
CA THR A 235 8.56 19.21 18.18
C THR A 235 7.76 19.47 16.92
N ALA A 236 8.23 18.96 15.76
CA ALA A 236 7.51 19.08 14.50
C ALA A 236 6.15 18.36 14.52
N ILE A 237 6.06 17.19 15.16
CA ILE A 237 4.80 16.48 15.39
C ILE A 237 3.87 17.32 16.29
N SER A 238 4.39 17.79 17.42
CA SER A 238 3.60 18.49 18.46
C SER A 238 3.06 19.84 17.97
N ASN A 239 3.82 20.57 17.15
CA ASN A 239 3.43 21.84 16.55
C ASN A 239 2.68 21.67 15.22
N PHE A 240 2.55 20.44 14.74
CA PHE A 240 2.04 20.11 13.41
C PHE A 240 2.73 20.95 12.30
N SER A 241 4.07 20.98 12.34
CA SER A 241 4.89 21.83 11.46
C SER A 241 4.74 21.53 9.97
N GLY A 242 4.23 20.35 9.62
CA GLY A 242 3.99 19.97 8.22
C GLY A 242 2.74 20.61 7.58
N LYS A 243 1.94 21.36 8.35
CA LYS A 243 0.67 21.97 7.92
C LYS A 243 0.77 22.85 6.67
N THR A 244 1.87 23.57 6.50
CA THR A 244 2.14 24.39 5.31
C THR A 244 3.49 24.04 4.70
N PRO A 245 3.69 24.21 3.38
CA PRO A 245 4.97 23.89 2.76
C PRO A 245 6.14 24.68 3.34
N GLN A 246 5.93 25.96 3.67
CA GLN A 246 6.95 26.82 4.26
C GLN A 246 7.38 26.30 5.65
N HIS A 247 6.44 26.00 6.54
CA HIS A 247 6.78 25.46 7.86
C HIS A 247 7.41 24.06 7.77
N ALA A 248 6.99 23.23 6.80
CA ALA A 248 7.60 21.93 6.55
C ALA A 248 9.07 22.08 6.14
N LEU A 249 9.37 23.05 5.28
CA LEU A 249 10.75 23.35 4.84
C LEU A 249 11.60 23.91 5.99
N GLU A 250 11.08 24.90 6.73
CA GLU A 250 11.76 25.50 7.89
C GLU A 250 12.05 24.47 9.00
N SER A 251 11.14 23.52 9.20
CA SER A 251 11.30 22.40 10.13
C SER A 251 12.12 21.24 9.58
N LYS A 252 12.71 21.38 8.38
CA LYS A 252 13.53 20.38 7.67
C LYS A 252 12.80 19.07 7.36
N LEU A 253 11.47 19.08 7.36
CA LEU A 253 10.66 17.92 6.99
C LEU A 253 10.78 17.63 5.49
N ILE A 254 11.00 18.65 4.67
CA ILE A 254 11.18 18.55 3.22
C ILE A 254 12.44 19.31 2.77
N ASP A 255 12.86 19.12 1.53
CA ASP A 255 14.05 19.73 0.94
C ASP A 255 13.73 20.85 -0.05
N GLY A 256 12.51 20.87 -0.60
CA GLY A 256 12.11 21.92 -1.53
C GLY A 256 10.62 22.00 -1.76
N ILE A 257 10.18 23.20 -2.13
CA ILE A 257 8.80 23.50 -2.51
C ILE A 257 8.81 23.77 -4.00
N LEU A 258 8.18 22.90 -4.80
CA LEU A 258 8.27 22.92 -6.26
C LEU A 258 6.93 22.55 -6.88
N TYR A 259 6.58 23.20 -7.99
CA TYR A 259 5.57 22.67 -8.90
C TYR A 259 6.08 21.43 -9.63
N LYS A 260 5.15 20.64 -10.18
CA LYS A 260 5.48 19.37 -10.85
C LYS A 260 6.46 19.53 -12.01
N ASP A 261 6.30 20.59 -12.80
CA ASP A 261 7.17 20.89 -13.94
C ASP A 261 8.59 21.28 -13.49
N GLU A 262 8.74 21.96 -12.36
CA GLU A 262 10.04 22.27 -11.75
C GLU A 262 10.72 21.00 -11.23
N PHE A 263 9.97 20.11 -10.57
CA PHE A 263 10.49 18.81 -10.17
C PHE A 263 10.92 17.95 -11.36
N GLU A 264 10.14 17.96 -12.45
CA GLU A 264 10.53 17.26 -13.68
C GLU A 264 11.81 17.82 -14.30
N LYS A 265 12.05 19.14 -14.21
CA LYS A 265 13.34 19.72 -14.64
C LYS A 265 14.51 19.15 -13.83
N ILE A 266 14.36 18.99 -12.51
CA ILE A 266 15.39 18.37 -11.66
C ILE A 266 15.69 16.93 -12.13
N LEU A 267 14.66 16.15 -12.43
CA LEU A 267 14.83 14.78 -12.94
C LEU A 267 15.53 14.77 -14.30
N LYS A 268 15.19 15.70 -15.20
CA LYS A 268 15.84 15.82 -16.51
C LYS A 268 17.33 16.14 -16.37
N THR A 269 17.67 17.12 -15.52
CA THR A 269 19.07 17.44 -15.21
C THR A 269 19.81 16.24 -14.61
N LYS A 270 19.18 15.52 -13.67
CA LYS A 270 19.78 14.33 -13.03
C LYS A 270 20.06 13.20 -14.03
N LEU A 271 19.22 13.05 -15.05
CA LEU A 271 19.37 12.05 -16.10
C LEU A 271 20.22 12.51 -17.30
N GLY A 272 20.60 13.80 -17.35
CA GLY A 272 21.30 14.38 -18.49
C GLY A 272 20.48 14.36 -19.78
N ILE A 273 19.15 14.54 -19.68
CA ILE A 273 18.26 14.61 -20.83
C ILE A 273 17.80 16.05 -21.09
N ASP A 274 17.64 16.40 -22.37
CA ASP A 274 17.23 17.74 -22.79
C ASP A 274 15.84 18.13 -22.25
N GLU A 275 15.62 19.43 -22.01
CA GLU A 275 14.38 19.94 -21.40
C GLU A 275 13.13 19.68 -22.25
N ASP A 276 13.27 19.61 -23.57
CA ASP A 276 12.19 19.33 -24.52
C ASP A 276 11.82 17.84 -24.59
N LYS A 277 12.68 16.94 -24.10
CA LYS A 277 12.43 15.50 -24.07
C LYS A 277 11.51 15.12 -22.90
N LYS A 278 10.66 14.12 -23.17
CA LYS A 278 9.77 13.55 -22.16
C LYS A 278 10.53 12.60 -21.25
N LEU A 279 10.30 12.72 -19.95
CA LEU A 279 10.73 11.71 -18.97
C LEU A 279 9.99 10.40 -19.22
N LYS A 280 10.70 9.29 -19.00
CA LYS A 280 10.14 7.96 -19.14
C LYS A 280 9.93 7.39 -17.75
N TYR A 281 8.69 7.08 -17.43
CA TYR A 281 8.32 6.41 -16.19
C TYR A 281 7.83 5.00 -16.51
N ILE A 282 8.03 4.10 -15.55
CA ILE A 282 7.34 2.82 -15.50
C ILE A 282 6.82 2.62 -14.08
N ASP A 283 5.59 2.17 -13.92
CA ASP A 283 5.07 1.81 -12.60
C ASP A 283 5.50 0.39 -12.20
N LEU A 284 5.29 0.03 -10.94
CA LEU A 284 5.64 -1.30 -10.41
C LEU A 284 4.92 -2.44 -11.14
N ALA A 285 3.65 -2.26 -11.53
CA ALA A 285 2.84 -3.31 -12.13
C ALA A 285 3.32 -3.60 -13.57
N ALA A 286 3.59 -2.56 -14.35
CA ALA A 286 4.20 -2.66 -15.67
C ALA A 286 5.63 -3.22 -15.58
N TYR A 287 6.44 -2.75 -14.62
CA TYR A 287 7.83 -3.21 -14.43
C TYR A 287 7.90 -4.70 -14.12
N ARG A 288 6.95 -5.23 -13.35
CA ARG A 288 6.85 -6.67 -13.05
C ARG A 288 6.86 -7.55 -14.31
N THR A 289 6.32 -7.07 -15.43
CA THR A 289 6.29 -7.83 -16.69
C THR A 289 7.66 -7.96 -17.38
N HIS A 290 8.65 -7.18 -16.94
CA HIS A 290 10.03 -7.18 -17.45
C HIS A 290 11.02 -7.89 -16.52
N VAL A 291 10.63 -8.15 -15.27
CA VAL A 291 11.44 -8.88 -14.29
C VAL A 291 11.24 -10.37 -14.47
N LYS A 292 12.33 -11.10 -14.71
CA LYS A 292 12.30 -12.58 -14.76
C LYS A 292 12.26 -13.13 -13.34
N GLU A 293 11.27 -13.98 -13.04
CA GLU A 293 11.29 -14.74 -11.80
C GLU A 293 12.44 -15.78 -11.85
N PRO A 294 13.17 -15.97 -10.74
CA PRO A 294 14.20 -17.00 -10.65
C PRO A 294 13.64 -18.39 -10.95
N SER A 295 14.39 -19.22 -11.69
CA SER A 295 13.95 -20.61 -11.94
C SER A 295 13.92 -21.42 -10.64
N GLU A 296 12.85 -22.17 -10.38
CA GLU A 296 12.70 -23.01 -9.20
C GLU A 296 13.51 -24.33 -9.25
N SER A 297 14.80 -24.27 -9.59
CA SER A 297 15.65 -25.46 -9.80
C SER A 297 16.37 -25.95 -8.55
N ALA A 298 16.10 -25.39 -7.37
CA ALA A 298 16.78 -25.77 -6.14
C ALA A 298 16.42 -27.21 -5.68
N LYS A 299 17.44 -28.00 -5.35
CA LYS A 299 17.31 -29.37 -4.81
C LYS A 299 16.67 -29.38 -3.43
N GLU A 300 16.93 -28.35 -2.64
CA GLU A 300 16.40 -28.13 -1.29
C GLU A 300 15.73 -26.76 -1.24
N LYS A 301 14.60 -26.67 -0.55
CA LYS A 301 13.73 -25.49 -0.53
C LYS A 301 13.32 -25.13 0.90
N ILE A 302 13.06 -23.85 1.11
CA ILE A 302 12.35 -23.33 2.29
C ILE A 302 10.96 -22.94 1.81
N ALA A 303 9.92 -23.52 2.40
CA ALA A 303 8.55 -23.14 2.11
C ALA A 303 8.18 -21.87 2.88
N ILE A 304 7.48 -20.94 2.22
CA ILE A 304 6.91 -19.76 2.87
C ILE A 304 5.39 -19.87 2.76
N LEU A 305 4.72 -19.99 3.91
CA LEU A 305 3.27 -20.03 4.00
C LEU A 305 2.78 -18.68 4.53
N TYR A 306 2.01 -17.95 3.72
CA TYR A 306 1.42 -16.67 4.11
C TYR A 306 0.10 -16.93 4.84
N ALA A 307 0.02 -16.46 6.08
CA ALA A 307 -1.14 -16.44 6.96
C ALA A 307 -1.58 -14.99 7.13
N GLU A 308 -2.46 -14.55 6.23
CA GLU A 308 -2.88 -13.16 6.13
C GLU A 308 -4.40 -13.02 6.26
N GLY A 309 -4.83 -12.07 7.08
CA GLY A 309 -6.22 -11.73 7.34
C GLY A 309 -6.79 -12.40 8.59
N GLU A 310 -8.08 -12.22 8.81
CA GLU A 310 -8.76 -12.78 9.99
C GLU A 310 -8.79 -14.30 9.95
N ILE A 311 -8.72 -14.91 11.15
CA ILE A 311 -8.89 -16.36 11.30
C ILE A 311 -10.38 -16.67 11.38
N ALA A 312 -10.90 -17.34 10.35
CA ALA A 312 -12.31 -17.66 10.22
C ALA A 312 -12.54 -19.15 9.96
N TYR A 313 -13.43 -19.75 10.76
CA TYR A 313 -13.81 -21.14 10.62
C TYR A 313 -14.79 -21.34 9.46
N ASN A 314 -14.59 -22.40 8.67
CA ASN A 314 -15.46 -22.75 7.53
C ASN A 314 -15.62 -21.64 6.49
N SER A 315 -14.69 -20.68 6.43
CA SER A 315 -14.73 -19.64 5.42
C SER A 315 -14.17 -20.11 4.08
N SER A 316 -14.81 -19.66 3.00
CA SER A 316 -14.30 -19.75 1.63
C SER A 316 -13.86 -18.40 1.07
N LYS A 317 -13.87 -17.34 1.89
CA LYS A 317 -13.51 -15.99 1.45
C LYS A 317 -12.00 -15.92 1.18
N SER A 318 -11.64 -15.19 0.12
CA SER A 318 -10.24 -14.85 -0.12
C SER A 318 -9.75 -13.87 0.96
N GLY A 319 -8.45 -13.89 1.27
CA GLY A 319 -7.89 -13.03 2.32
C GLY A 319 -8.27 -13.41 3.75
N GLU A 320 -8.72 -14.64 4.01
CA GLU A 320 -8.94 -15.16 5.37
C GLU A 320 -8.11 -16.42 5.65
N ILE A 321 -7.72 -16.58 6.92
CA ILE A 321 -7.02 -17.75 7.42
C ILE A 321 -8.05 -18.80 7.84
N ASN A 322 -8.28 -19.81 7.00
CA ASN A 322 -9.23 -20.90 7.28
C ASN A 322 -8.56 -22.28 7.43
N GLU A 323 -9.15 -23.13 8.26
CA GLU A 323 -8.58 -24.41 8.65
C GLU A 323 -8.34 -25.35 7.45
N LYS A 324 -9.27 -25.41 6.50
CA LYS A 324 -9.20 -26.36 5.37
C LYS A 324 -8.06 -26.02 4.41
N LYS A 325 -7.92 -24.74 4.04
CA LYS A 325 -6.86 -24.25 3.13
C LYS A 325 -5.48 -24.43 3.76
N TYR A 326 -5.32 -24.04 5.02
CA TYR A 326 -4.01 -24.03 5.67
C TYR A 326 -3.56 -25.42 6.10
N LEU A 327 -4.45 -26.29 6.59
CA LEU A 327 -4.08 -27.70 6.87
C LEU A 327 -3.64 -28.43 5.60
N LYS A 328 -4.36 -28.25 4.49
CA LYS A 328 -3.95 -28.83 3.19
C LYS A 328 -2.60 -28.31 2.72
N ALA A 329 -2.33 -27.01 2.89
CA ALA A 329 -1.02 -26.43 2.55
C ALA A 329 0.10 -27.01 3.43
N LEU A 330 -0.13 -27.11 4.74
CA LEU A 330 0.81 -27.69 5.70
C LEU A 330 1.09 -29.16 5.42
N GLU A 331 0.08 -29.96 5.07
CA GLU A 331 0.25 -31.36 4.65
C GLU A 331 1.10 -31.48 3.39
N LYS A 332 0.84 -30.63 2.39
CA LYS A 332 1.66 -30.59 1.16
C LYS A 332 3.12 -30.27 1.47
N ILE A 333 3.35 -29.27 2.34
CA ILE A 333 4.69 -28.86 2.77
C ILE A 333 5.38 -29.99 3.53
N LYS A 334 4.70 -30.61 4.51
CA LYS A 334 5.21 -31.71 5.32
C LYS A 334 5.63 -32.93 4.47
N ASN A 335 4.88 -33.21 3.41
CA ASN A 335 5.11 -34.39 2.56
C ASN A 335 6.15 -34.15 1.45
N ASP A 336 6.60 -32.91 1.20
CA ASP A 336 7.61 -32.61 0.20
C ASP A 336 9.03 -32.79 0.76
N LYS A 337 9.71 -33.88 0.36
CA LYS A 337 11.08 -34.21 0.79
C LYS A 337 12.14 -33.16 0.43
N LYS A 338 11.85 -32.28 -0.55
CA LYS A 338 12.74 -31.18 -0.92
C LYS A 338 12.61 -29.99 0.03
N VAL A 339 11.49 -29.85 0.74
CA VAL A 339 11.32 -28.79 1.72
C VAL A 339 12.04 -29.16 3.01
N LYS A 340 12.98 -28.29 3.43
CA LYS A 340 13.81 -28.50 4.62
C LYS A 340 13.41 -27.63 5.80
N ALA A 341 12.66 -26.57 5.53
CA ALA A 341 12.12 -25.67 6.56
C ALA A 341 10.83 -25.00 6.07
N LEU A 342 10.02 -24.55 7.03
CA LEU A 342 8.83 -23.76 6.83
C LEU A 342 8.96 -22.42 7.55
N VAL A 343 8.72 -21.33 6.83
CA VAL A 343 8.48 -20.00 7.40
C VAL A 343 7.00 -19.71 7.31
N LEU A 344 6.36 -19.49 8.46
CA LEU A 344 4.99 -19.00 8.53
C LEU A 344 5.03 -17.46 8.60
N ARG A 345 4.60 -16.79 7.54
CA ARG A 345 4.52 -15.32 7.45
C ARG A 345 3.14 -14.88 7.92
N VAL A 346 3.03 -14.30 9.11
CA VAL A 346 1.75 -13.97 9.76
C VAL A 346 1.45 -12.48 9.72
N ASN A 347 0.26 -12.12 9.27
CA ASN A 347 -0.38 -10.80 9.38
C ASN A 347 -1.87 -11.02 9.65
N SER A 348 -2.26 -11.14 10.93
CA SER A 348 -3.58 -11.61 11.37
C SER A 348 -4.21 -10.72 12.42
#